data_AF-A0A836ZQP8-F1
#
_entry.id   AF-A0A836ZQP8-F1
#
_cell.length_a   1.000
_cell.length_b   1.000
_cell.length_c   1.000
_cell.angle_alpha   90.00
_cell.angle_beta   90.00
_cell.angle_gamma   90.00
#
_symmetry.space_group_name_H-M   'P 1'
#
loop_
_entity.id
_entity.type
_entity.pdbx_description
1 polymer ?
#
loop_
_entity_poly.entity_id
_entity_poly.type
_entity_poly.pdbx_seq_one_letter_code
_entity_poly.pdbx_strand_id
1 'polypeptide(L)'
;RGTLLTRQLLAFARGQRLNPERHAVSDIVTRSLALLRRACPPAVDLSLQFADALPDVRVDPGQLEAALLNLVFNSCDAMPAGGAIALFTSAAQRTAPSDPQGVRRRYVAVAVRDDGPGMSAHVAQRASEPFFTTKDVGKGSGLGLSQVYGFASQSGGFVELETAPGRGTTVTVFLPAIKEAEHD
;
A
#
# COMPACT_ATOMS: atom_id res chain seq x y z
N ARG A 1 10.83 20.51 15.90
CA ARG A 1 9.40 20.27 15.57
C ARG A 1 9.05 20.63 14.12
N GLY A 2 9.56 21.73 13.55
CA GLY A 2 9.40 22.01 12.10
C GLY A 2 10.18 21.08 11.15
N THR A 3 11.17 20.33 11.66
CA THR A 3 12.11 19.49 10.88
C THR A 3 11.55 18.17 10.37
N LEU A 4 10.59 17.54 11.07
CA LEU A 4 10.01 16.26 10.63
C LEU A 4 9.02 16.47 9.48
N LEU A 5 8.16 17.48 9.60
CA LEU A 5 7.21 17.88 8.55
C LEU A 5 7.95 18.44 7.33
N THR A 6 9.00 19.25 7.52
CA THR A 6 9.85 19.68 6.38
C THR A 6 10.63 18.53 5.76
N ARG A 7 11.09 17.52 6.51
CA ARG A 7 11.70 16.30 5.94
C ARG A 7 10.70 15.47 5.14
N GLN A 8 9.47 15.30 5.63
CA GLN A 8 8.40 14.61 4.91
C GLN A 8 7.97 15.40 3.66
N LEU A 9 7.89 16.74 3.72
CA LEU A 9 7.67 17.60 2.56
C LEU A 9 8.81 17.56 1.56
N LEU A 10 10.07 17.55 2.01
CA LEU A 10 11.24 17.43 1.14
C LEU A 10 11.36 16.04 0.51
N ALA A 11 10.94 14.98 1.21
CA ALA A 11 10.86 13.62 0.66
C ALA A 11 9.70 13.48 -0.35
N PHE A 12 8.59 14.19 -0.13
CA PHE A 12 7.48 14.27 -1.08
C PHE A 12 7.83 15.12 -2.33
N ALA A 13 8.49 16.26 -2.14
CA ALA A 13 8.86 17.18 -3.21
C ALA A 13 10.08 16.71 -4.01
N ARG A 14 11.00 15.97 -3.39
CA ARG A 14 12.02 15.23 -4.11
C ARG A 14 11.38 13.97 -4.65
N GLY A 15 10.83 14.03 -5.85
CA GLY A 15 10.62 12.84 -6.65
C GLY A 15 11.95 12.10 -6.78
N GLN A 16 12.23 11.18 -5.86
CA GLN A 16 13.32 10.24 -6.01
C GLN A 16 13.01 9.47 -7.29
N ARG A 17 13.95 9.49 -8.24
CA ARG A 17 13.84 8.64 -9.42
C ARG A 17 13.71 7.21 -8.92
N LEU A 18 12.58 6.58 -9.23
CA LEU A 18 12.41 5.15 -9.00
C LEU A 18 13.56 4.43 -9.71
N ASN A 19 14.10 3.40 -9.08
CA ASN A 19 14.98 2.44 -9.74
C ASN A 19 14.21 1.12 -9.94
N PRO A 20 13.26 1.07 -10.89
CA PRO A 20 12.37 -0.07 -11.03
C PRO A 20 13.11 -1.26 -11.63
N GLU A 21 13.06 -2.38 -10.92
CA GLU A 21 13.71 -3.63 -11.27
C GLU A 21 12.69 -4.77 -11.29
N ARG A 22 13.04 -5.89 -11.93
CA ARG A 22 12.23 -7.11 -11.92
C ARG A 22 12.36 -7.77 -10.54
N HIS A 23 11.24 -7.97 -9.84
CA HIS A 23 11.20 -8.61 -8.54
C HIS A 23 9.97 -9.49 -8.38
N ALA A 24 10.13 -10.60 -7.66
CA ALA A 24 9.00 -11.33 -7.08
C ALA A 24 8.47 -10.53 -5.88
N VAL A 25 7.17 -10.25 -5.86
CA VAL A 25 6.55 -9.46 -4.78
C VAL A 25 6.69 -10.16 -3.43
N SER A 26 6.59 -11.48 -3.39
CA SER A 26 6.78 -12.29 -2.19
C SER A 26 8.13 -12.05 -1.52
N ASP A 27 9.19 -11.87 -2.30
CA ASP A 27 10.54 -11.65 -1.79
C ASP A 27 10.65 -10.28 -1.12
N ILE A 28 10.04 -9.27 -1.74
CA ILE A 28 9.94 -7.91 -1.19
C ILE A 28 9.16 -7.92 0.13
N VAL A 29 7.99 -8.54 0.16
CA VAL A 29 7.17 -8.57 1.38
C VAL A 29 7.88 -9.35 2.49
N THR A 30 8.50 -10.48 2.16
CA THR A 30 9.17 -11.35 3.14
C THR A 30 10.34 -10.64 3.81
N ARG A 31 11.19 -9.93 3.05
CA ARG A 31 12.30 -9.16 3.65
C ARG A 31 11.82 -8.00 4.51
N SER A 32 10.69 -7.38 4.15
CA SER A 32 10.13 -6.24 4.89
C SER A 32 9.40 -6.67 6.17
N LEU A 33 9.06 -7.96 6.34
CA LEU A 33 8.28 -8.46 7.47
C LEU A 33 8.83 -8.07 8.84
N ALA A 34 10.15 -8.15 9.02
CA ALA A 34 10.79 -7.78 10.29
C ALA A 34 10.58 -6.30 10.64
N LEU A 35 10.62 -5.41 9.64
CA LEU A 35 10.35 -3.99 9.80
C LEU A 35 8.85 -3.74 10.03
N LEU A 36 7.98 -4.38 9.26
CA LEU A 36 6.52 -4.27 9.38
C LEU A 36 6.03 -4.69 10.78
N ARG A 37 6.58 -5.79 11.33
CA ARG A 37 6.26 -6.22 12.70
C ARG A 37 6.69 -5.21 13.76
N ARG A 38 7.86 -4.59 13.59
CA ARG A 38 8.37 -3.56 14.52
C ARG A 38 7.61 -2.24 14.44
N ALA A 39 6.93 -1.99 13.33
CA ALA A 39 6.12 -0.79 13.14
C ALA A 39 4.84 -0.80 13.99
N CYS A 40 4.39 -1.96 14.44
CA CYS A 40 3.12 -2.12 15.13
C CYS A 40 3.25 -2.32 16.65
N PRO A 41 2.24 -1.90 17.43
CA PRO A 41 2.16 -2.22 18.84
C PRO A 41 2.14 -3.74 19.08
N PRO A 42 2.64 -4.23 20.24
CA PRO A 42 2.62 -5.66 20.57
C PRO A 42 1.23 -6.32 20.57
N ALA A 43 0.16 -5.51 20.69
CA ALA A 43 -1.23 -5.97 20.70
C ALA A 43 -1.83 -6.17 19.30
N VAL A 44 -1.07 -5.89 18.23
CA VAL A 44 -1.51 -6.12 16.85
C VAL A 44 -0.88 -7.41 16.32
N ASP A 45 -1.72 -8.35 15.88
CA ASP A 45 -1.27 -9.55 15.18
C ASP A 45 -1.07 -9.25 13.69
N LEU A 46 0.07 -9.64 13.12
CA LEU A 46 0.40 -9.44 11.71
C LEU A 46 0.63 -10.79 11.03
N SER A 47 -0.29 -11.14 10.13
CA SER A 47 -0.27 -12.36 9.34
C SER A 47 0.04 -12.11 7.86
N LEU A 48 0.63 -13.12 7.20
CA LEU A 48 0.98 -13.10 5.78
C LEU A 48 0.29 -14.26 5.08
N GLN A 49 -0.29 -13.99 3.91
CA GLN A 49 -0.86 -15.00 3.03
C GLN A 49 -0.37 -14.75 1.61
N PHE A 50 0.56 -15.59 1.17
CA PHE A 50 1.10 -15.51 -0.18
C PHE A 50 0.36 -16.50 -1.08
N ALA A 51 -0.07 -16.04 -2.26
CA ALA A 51 -0.39 -16.96 -3.33
C ALA A 51 0.90 -17.54 -3.92
N ASP A 52 0.85 -18.81 -4.28
CA ASP A 52 1.96 -19.49 -4.94
C ASP A 52 2.12 -19.01 -6.39
N ALA A 53 3.36 -19.05 -6.91
CA ALA A 53 3.70 -18.82 -8.31
C ALA A 53 3.16 -17.50 -8.91
N LEU A 54 3.33 -16.39 -8.19
CA LEU A 54 2.99 -15.06 -8.72
C LEU A 54 4.00 -14.63 -9.79
N PRO A 55 3.52 -13.98 -10.88
CA PRO A 55 4.42 -13.40 -11.87
C PRO A 55 5.23 -12.25 -11.27
N ASP A 56 6.41 -12.00 -11.82
CA ASP A 56 7.22 -10.84 -11.42
C ASP A 56 6.52 -9.52 -11.72
N VAL A 57 6.92 -8.48 -11.00
CA VAL A 57 6.56 -7.09 -11.26
C VAL A 57 7.81 -6.26 -11.52
N ARG A 58 7.64 -5.10 -12.16
CA ARG A 58 8.72 -4.13 -12.35
C ARG A 58 8.52 -2.93 -11.41
N VAL A 59 9.18 -2.93 -10.26
CA VAL A 59 8.99 -1.93 -9.20
C VAL A 59 10.31 -1.56 -8.53
N ASP A 60 10.34 -0.39 -7.90
CA ASP A 60 11.42 -0.05 -6.96
C ASP A 60 11.18 -0.79 -5.63
N PRO A 61 12.12 -1.64 -5.19
CA PRO A 61 11.96 -2.45 -3.98
C PRO A 61 11.80 -1.63 -2.69
N GLY A 62 12.47 -0.48 -2.59
CA GLY A 62 12.41 0.40 -1.41
C GLY A 62 11.10 1.17 -1.35
N GLN A 63 10.54 1.53 -2.51
CA GLN A 63 9.26 2.22 -2.58
C GLN A 63 8.07 1.29 -2.30
N LEU A 64 8.14 0.03 -2.72
CA LEU A 64 7.13 -0.96 -2.30
C LEU A 64 7.20 -1.18 -0.78
N GLU A 65 8.39 -1.31 -0.19
CA GLU A 65 8.55 -1.41 1.27
C GLU A 65 7.99 -0.18 2.00
N ALA A 66 8.28 1.03 1.51
CA ALA A 66 7.73 2.26 2.07
C ALA A 66 6.20 2.34 1.97
N ALA A 67 5.63 1.88 0.84
CA ALA A 67 4.18 1.80 0.67
C ALA A 67 3.55 0.81 1.68
N LEU A 68 4.14 -0.37 1.86
CA LEU A 68 3.69 -1.36 2.84
C LEU A 68 3.78 -0.82 4.27
N LEU A 69 4.88 -0.15 4.62
CA LEU A 69 5.03 0.51 5.93
C LEU A 69 3.93 1.54 6.15
N ASN A 70 3.65 2.41 5.17
CA ASN A 70 2.58 3.40 5.28
C ASN A 70 1.21 2.76 5.52
N LEU A 71 0.91 1.65 4.84
CA LEU A 71 -0.35 0.91 5.05
C LEU A 71 -0.42 0.30 6.45
N VAL A 72 0.64 -0.41 6.87
CA VAL A 72 0.70 -1.05 8.20
C VAL A 72 0.66 -0.02 9.33
N PHE A 73 1.37 1.11 9.21
CA PHE A 73 1.28 2.21 10.18
C PHE A 73 -0.12 2.80 10.26
N ASN A 74 -0.79 3.01 9.11
CA ASN A 74 -2.16 3.53 9.11
C ASN A 74 -3.13 2.56 9.82
N SER A 75 -3.00 1.26 9.58
CA SER A 75 -3.79 0.23 10.26
C SER A 75 -3.51 0.19 11.76
N CYS A 76 -2.24 0.21 12.18
CA CYS A 76 -1.86 0.20 13.59
C CYS A 76 -2.30 1.46 14.35
N ASP A 77 -2.24 2.63 13.70
CA ASP A 77 -2.77 3.88 14.27
C ASP A 77 -4.30 3.86 14.42
N ALA A 78 -5.01 3.13 13.55
CA ALA A 78 -6.47 2.98 13.63
C ALA A 78 -6.90 2.00 14.76
N MET A 79 -5.97 1.20 15.28
CA MET A 79 -6.22 0.12 16.24
C MET A 79 -5.32 0.20 17.48
N PRO A 80 -5.37 1.30 18.26
CA PRO A 80 -4.49 1.49 19.41
C PRO A 80 -4.70 0.46 20.54
N ALA A 81 -5.87 -0.19 20.59
CA ALA A 81 -6.18 -1.24 21.56
C ALA A 81 -5.71 -2.64 21.13
N GLY A 82 -5.13 -2.77 19.93
CA GLY A 82 -4.84 -4.06 19.29
C GLY A 82 -5.87 -4.44 18.23
N GLY A 83 -5.59 -5.54 17.52
CA GLY A 83 -6.37 -6.01 16.38
C GLY A 83 -5.56 -6.95 15.51
N ALA A 84 -6.04 -7.22 14.31
CA ALA A 84 -5.39 -8.08 13.33
C ALA A 84 -5.13 -7.32 12.02
N ILE A 85 -3.92 -7.47 11.51
CA ILE A 85 -3.53 -7.06 10.16
C ILE A 85 -3.18 -8.32 9.37
N ALA A 86 -3.71 -8.42 8.16
CA ALA A 86 -3.37 -9.47 7.22
C ALA A 86 -2.87 -8.85 5.92
N LEU A 87 -1.71 -9.32 5.45
CA LEU A 87 -1.16 -8.94 4.16
C LEU A 87 -1.29 -10.12 3.19
N PHE A 88 -1.94 -9.87 2.06
CA PHE A 88 -2.23 -10.84 1.02
C PHE A 88 -1.48 -10.50 -0.25
N THR A 89 -0.98 -11.52 -0.96
CA THR A 89 -0.58 -11.38 -2.35
C THR A 89 -1.38 -12.33 -3.23
N SER A 90 -1.83 -11.87 -4.39
CA SER A 90 -2.58 -12.70 -5.34
C SER A 90 -2.40 -12.24 -6.79
N ALA A 91 -2.62 -13.14 -7.74
CA ALA A 91 -2.73 -12.77 -9.14
C ALA A 91 -4.15 -12.28 -9.42
N ALA A 92 -4.28 -11.20 -10.19
CA ALA A 92 -5.57 -10.62 -10.54
C ALA A 92 -5.62 -10.27 -12.02
N GLN A 93 -6.79 -10.46 -12.64
CA GLN A 93 -7.12 -9.82 -13.91
C GLN A 93 -8.05 -8.64 -13.65
N ARG A 94 -7.57 -7.44 -13.95
CA ARG A 94 -8.28 -6.18 -13.69
C ARG A 94 -8.19 -5.25 -14.89
N THR A 95 -9.18 -4.39 -15.01
CA THR A 95 -9.12 -3.20 -15.86
C THR A 95 -8.66 -2.06 -14.96
N ALA A 96 -7.58 -1.37 -15.31
CA ALA A 96 -7.16 -0.22 -14.53
C ALA A 96 -8.24 0.88 -14.60
N PRO A 97 -8.57 1.56 -13.49
CA PRO A 97 -9.57 2.63 -13.49
C PRO A 97 -9.28 3.76 -14.51
N SER A 98 -8.00 3.96 -14.83
CA SER A 98 -7.53 4.95 -15.79
C SER A 98 -7.44 4.44 -17.24
N ASP A 99 -7.76 3.17 -17.53
CA ASP A 99 -7.66 2.60 -18.88
C ASP A 99 -8.97 2.86 -19.67
N PRO A 100 -8.99 3.81 -20.63
CA PRO A 100 -10.20 4.18 -21.37
C PRO A 100 -10.67 3.07 -22.32
N GLN A 101 -9.81 2.10 -22.64
CA GLN A 101 -10.15 0.99 -23.54
C GLN A 101 -10.79 -0.19 -22.79
N GLY A 102 -10.84 -0.14 -21.46
CA GLY A 102 -11.47 -1.18 -20.65
C GLY A 102 -10.71 -2.52 -20.65
N VAL A 103 -9.46 -2.55 -21.12
CA VAL A 103 -8.71 -3.79 -21.34
C VAL A 103 -8.29 -4.42 -20.01
N ARG A 104 -8.63 -5.69 -19.82
CA ARG A 104 -8.17 -6.47 -18.67
C ARG A 104 -6.70 -6.85 -18.84
N ARG A 105 -5.90 -6.58 -17.82
CA ARG A 105 -4.47 -6.93 -17.75
C ARG A 105 -4.22 -7.81 -16.52
N ARG A 106 -3.11 -8.55 -16.54
CA ARG A 106 -2.63 -9.30 -15.36
C ARG A 106 -1.92 -8.34 -14.42
N TYR A 107 -2.25 -8.44 -13.14
CA TYR A 107 -1.65 -7.72 -12.03
C TYR A 107 -1.26 -8.69 -10.94
N VAL A 108 -0.23 -8.33 -10.18
CA VAL A 108 -0.05 -8.82 -8.82
C VAL A 108 -0.73 -7.83 -7.88
N ALA A 109 -1.68 -8.32 -7.11
CA ALA A 109 -2.38 -7.56 -6.09
C ALA A 109 -1.70 -7.77 -4.73
N VAL A 110 -1.38 -6.68 -4.04
CA VAL A 110 -0.83 -6.66 -2.69
C VAL A 110 -1.81 -5.94 -1.79
N ALA A 111 -2.51 -6.69 -0.94
CA ALA A 111 -3.55 -6.14 -0.07
C ALA A 111 -3.06 -6.10 1.38
N VAL A 112 -3.31 -4.99 2.06
CA VAL A 112 -3.20 -4.88 3.52
C VAL A 112 -4.60 -4.67 4.08
N ARG A 113 -5.03 -5.60 4.92
CA ARG A 113 -6.33 -5.57 5.59
C ARG A 113 -6.15 -5.43 7.08
N ASP A 114 -6.93 -4.55 7.69
CA ASP A 114 -7.13 -4.47 9.13
C ASP A 114 -8.58 -4.73 9.52
N ASP A 115 -8.79 -5.11 10.77
CA ASP A 115 -10.10 -5.26 11.41
C ASP A 115 -10.48 -4.05 12.27
N GLY A 116 -9.90 -2.89 11.97
CA GLY A 116 -10.13 -1.66 12.71
C GLY A 116 -11.52 -1.05 12.51
N PRO A 117 -11.72 0.21 12.93
CA PRO A 117 -13.02 0.88 12.87
C PRO A 117 -13.49 1.19 11.44
N GLY A 118 -12.61 1.09 10.43
CA GLY A 118 -12.89 1.48 9.05
C GLY A 118 -13.14 2.99 8.89
N MET A 119 -13.53 3.39 7.68
CA MET A 119 -13.78 4.77 7.31
C MET A 119 -15.22 4.97 6.83
N SER A 120 -15.77 6.15 7.07
CA SER A 120 -17.01 6.59 6.39
C SER A 120 -16.75 6.87 4.91
N ALA A 121 -17.79 6.84 4.08
CA ALA A 121 -17.66 7.08 2.64
C ALA A 121 -17.00 8.43 2.32
N HIS A 122 -17.35 9.49 3.06
CA HIS A 122 -16.72 10.82 2.88
C HIS A 122 -15.22 10.82 3.21
N VAL A 123 -14.81 10.09 4.26
CA VAL A 123 -13.39 9.96 4.61
C VAL A 123 -12.65 9.13 3.56
N ALA A 124 -13.22 8.00 3.13
CA ALA A 124 -12.62 7.13 2.13
C ALA A 124 -12.39 7.83 0.78
N GLN A 125 -13.35 8.65 0.32
CA GLN A 125 -13.23 9.42 -0.93
C GLN A 125 -12.04 10.39 -0.92
N ARG A 126 -11.71 10.91 0.26
CA ARG A 126 -10.66 11.92 0.44
C ARG A 126 -9.35 11.34 0.96
N ALA A 127 -9.32 10.05 1.30
CA ALA A 127 -8.18 9.40 1.94
C ALA A 127 -6.91 9.43 1.08
N SER A 128 -7.05 9.51 -0.25
CA SER A 128 -5.93 9.66 -1.19
C SER A 128 -5.48 11.11 -1.39
N GLU A 129 -6.21 12.11 -0.89
CA GLU A 129 -5.82 13.52 -0.98
C GLU A 129 -4.57 13.77 -0.14
N PRO A 130 -3.53 14.42 -0.69
CA PRO A 130 -2.38 14.84 0.09
C PRO A 130 -2.80 15.72 1.29
N PHE A 131 -2.21 15.45 2.46
CA PHE A 131 -2.45 16.16 3.72
C PHE A 131 -3.83 15.97 4.36
N PHE A 132 -4.72 15.18 3.74
CA PHE A 132 -5.98 14.83 4.39
C PHE A 132 -5.74 13.86 5.55
N THR A 133 -6.27 14.20 6.73
CA THR A 133 -6.18 13.38 7.93
C THR A 133 -7.37 13.66 8.84
N THR A 134 -7.91 12.62 9.47
CA THR A 134 -8.92 12.72 10.54
C THR A 134 -8.29 12.80 11.93
N LYS A 135 -6.97 12.65 12.03
CA LYS A 135 -6.21 12.70 13.29
C LYS A 135 -6.01 14.14 13.75
N ASP A 136 -5.86 14.33 15.07
CA ASP A 136 -5.54 15.62 15.68
C ASP A 136 -4.29 16.27 15.06
N VAL A 137 -4.23 17.60 15.14
CA VAL A 137 -3.08 18.40 14.67
C VAL A 137 -1.78 17.86 15.26
N GLY A 138 -0.86 17.47 14.37
CA GLY A 138 0.45 16.93 14.74
C GLY A 138 0.51 15.43 15.01
N LYS A 139 -0.62 14.70 14.96
CA LYS A 139 -0.66 13.22 15.07
C LYS A 139 -0.74 12.50 13.73
N GLY A 140 -0.98 13.21 12.64
CA GLY A 140 -0.97 12.64 11.29
C GLY A 140 -0.46 13.67 10.27
N SER A 141 0.43 13.25 9.38
CA SER A 141 0.88 14.09 8.26
C SER A 141 -0.13 14.15 7.12
N GLY A 142 -1.07 13.20 7.06
CA GLY A 142 -1.99 13.02 5.93
C GLY A 142 -1.29 12.61 4.62
N LEU A 143 -0.04 12.14 4.69
CA LEU A 143 0.75 11.76 3.52
C LEU A 143 0.84 10.26 3.29
N GLY A 144 0.44 9.41 4.25
CA GLY A 144 0.66 7.97 4.16
C GLY A 144 -0.02 7.35 2.95
N LEU A 145 -1.35 7.49 2.85
CA LEU A 145 -2.10 6.85 1.78
C LEU A 145 -1.86 7.54 0.43
N SER A 146 -1.73 8.87 0.38
CA SER A 146 -1.39 9.58 -0.87
C SER A 146 -0.04 9.15 -1.47
N GLN A 147 0.96 8.82 -0.64
CA GLN A 147 2.22 8.23 -1.10
C GLN A 147 2.03 6.82 -1.69
N VAL A 148 1.14 6.00 -1.13
CA VAL A 148 0.83 4.67 -1.68
C VAL A 148 0.19 4.80 -3.06
N TYR A 149 -0.76 5.72 -3.23
CA TYR A 149 -1.37 6.02 -4.53
C TYR A 149 -0.33 6.54 -5.54
N GLY A 150 0.57 7.42 -5.10
CA GLY A 150 1.68 7.91 -5.92
C GLY A 150 2.62 6.80 -6.38
N PHE A 151 3.04 5.91 -5.47
CA PHE A 151 3.87 4.75 -5.77
C PHE A 151 3.21 3.83 -6.79
N ALA A 152 1.93 3.47 -6.57
CA ALA A 152 1.21 2.58 -7.48
C ALA A 152 1.13 3.18 -8.88
N SER A 153 0.73 4.45 -8.98
CA SER A 153 0.64 5.17 -10.26
C SER A 153 1.99 5.24 -10.99
N GLN A 154 3.08 5.58 -10.29
CA GLN A 154 4.42 5.64 -10.88
C GLN A 154 4.95 4.25 -11.30
N SER A 155 4.42 3.18 -10.69
CA SER A 155 4.71 1.79 -11.06
C SER A 155 3.81 1.26 -12.18
N GLY A 156 2.98 2.11 -12.80
CA GLY A 156 1.99 1.71 -13.83
C GLY A 156 0.78 0.95 -13.28
N GLY A 157 0.63 0.96 -11.96
CA GLY A 157 -0.43 0.31 -11.20
C GLY A 157 -1.50 1.26 -10.70
N PHE A 158 -2.34 0.78 -9.79
CA PHE A 158 -3.39 1.56 -9.14
C PHE A 158 -3.72 0.99 -7.76
N VAL A 159 -4.51 1.73 -6.99
CA VAL A 159 -4.95 1.34 -5.64
C VAL A 159 -6.47 1.24 -5.59
N GLU A 160 -6.97 0.18 -4.96
CA GLU A 160 -8.37 0.07 -4.54
C GLU A 160 -8.45 0.16 -3.01
N LEU A 161 -9.48 0.84 -2.51
CA LEU A 161 -9.76 1.00 -1.09
C LEU A 161 -11.16 0.48 -0.79
N GLU A 162 -11.23 -0.55 0.04
CA GLU A 162 -12.47 -1.15 0.52
C GLU A 162 -12.59 -0.92 2.03
N THR A 163 -13.60 -0.18 2.47
CA THR A 163 -13.76 0.17 3.88
C THR A 163 -15.19 0.58 4.19
N ALA A 164 -15.64 0.30 5.40
CA ALA A 164 -16.90 0.80 5.93
C ALA A 164 -16.82 0.90 7.46
N PRO A 165 -17.64 1.76 8.11
CA PRO A 165 -17.67 1.85 9.56
C PRO A 165 -17.92 0.49 10.22
N GLY A 166 -17.04 0.10 11.14
CA GLY A 166 -17.07 -1.18 11.86
C GLY A 166 -16.71 -2.42 11.04
N ARG A 167 -16.18 -2.26 9.82
CA ARG A 167 -15.81 -3.37 8.92
C ARG A 167 -14.31 -3.46 8.63
N GLY A 168 -13.50 -2.59 9.23
CA GLY A 168 -12.07 -2.49 8.92
C GLY A 168 -11.79 -1.79 7.59
N THR A 169 -10.54 -1.91 7.16
CA THR A 169 -10.04 -1.33 5.92
C THR A 169 -9.23 -2.37 5.17
N THR A 170 -9.42 -2.46 3.86
CA THR A 170 -8.54 -3.18 2.94
C THR A 170 -8.04 -2.21 1.89
N VAL A 171 -6.72 -2.07 1.79
CA VAL A 171 -6.07 -1.31 0.72
C VAL A 171 -5.31 -2.28 -0.17
N THR A 172 -5.66 -2.31 -1.45
CA THR A 172 -5.07 -3.22 -2.43
C THR A 172 -4.28 -2.43 -3.48
N VAL A 173 -2.97 -2.67 -3.54
CA VAL A 173 -2.08 -2.13 -4.57
C VAL A 173 -1.99 -3.13 -5.71
N PHE A 174 -2.38 -2.72 -6.92
CA PHE A 174 -2.26 -3.53 -8.13
C PHE A 174 -1.03 -3.12 -8.91
N LEU A 175 -0.09 -4.05 -9.08
CA LEU A 175 1.15 -3.86 -9.81
C LEU A 175 1.08 -4.66 -11.12
N PRO A 176 1.36 -4.05 -12.30
CA PRO A 176 1.32 -4.79 -13.56
C PRO A 176 2.27 -5.99 -13.52
N ALA A 177 1.73 -7.17 -13.81
CA ALA A 177 2.54 -8.35 -13.97
C ALA A 177 3.41 -8.18 -15.22
N ILE A 178 4.69 -8.53 -15.12
CA ILE A 178 5.54 -8.65 -16.30
C ILE A 178 5.01 -9.85 -17.09
N LYS A 179 4.75 -9.65 -18.39
CA LYS A 179 4.48 -10.78 -19.27
C LYS A 179 5.69 -11.71 -19.21
N GLU A 180 5.49 -12.98 -18.87
CA GLU A 180 6.50 -14.00 -19.14
C GLU A 180 6.83 -13.85 -20.64
N ALA A 181 8.10 -13.66 -20.96
CA ALA A 181 8.51 -13.78 -22.35
C ALA A 181 8.20 -15.24 -22.71
N GLU A 182 7.35 -15.44 -23.71
CA GLU A 182 7.27 -16.72 -24.41
C GLU A 182 8.71 -17.01 -24.86
N HIS A 183 9.34 -17.97 -24.19
CA HIS A 183 10.56 -18.56 -24.74
C HIS A 183 10.09 -19.37 -25.93
N ASP A 184 10.33 -18.86 -27.14
CA ASP A 184 10.41 -19.66 -28.36
C ASP A 184 11.48 -20.76 -28.21
#